data_AF-A0A1F5SPK1-F1
#
_entry.id   AF-A0A1F5SPK1-F1
#
_cell.length_a   1.000
_cell.length_b   1.000
_cell.length_c   1.000
_cell.angle_alpha   90.00
_cell.angle_beta   90.00
_cell.angle_gamma   90.00
#
_symmetry.space_group_name_H-M   'P 1'
#
loop_
_entity.id
_entity.type
_entity.pdbx_description
1 polymer ?
#
loop_
_entity_poly.entity_id
_entity_poly.type
_entity_poly.pdbx_seq_one_letter_code
_entity_poly.pdbx_strand_id
1 'polypeptide(L)'
;MKIATSTIKPIDANKLKLVEYLALPKACRPMPLKRFAIEVLGVSEPTVHAWKKTSEVASSVRKTIEQKFADDIPDVLLALRDNALAGNPRAAKIFLEYVESGAQDVYLPREELSRKDLEAEIDRLKKKFYPSN
;
A
#
# COMPACT_ATOMS: atom_id res chain seq x y z
N MET A 1 10.87 -28.82 -20.25
CA MET A 1 10.50 -27.39 -20.08
C MET A 1 11.69 -26.67 -19.45
N LYS A 2 12.25 -25.65 -20.13
CA LYS A 2 13.35 -24.85 -19.57
C LYS A 2 12.74 -23.84 -18.61
N ILE A 3 13.02 -23.98 -17.31
CA ILE A 3 12.62 -23.00 -16.30
C ILE A 3 13.50 -21.78 -16.56
N ALA A 4 12.90 -20.70 -17.07
CA ALA A 4 13.58 -19.42 -17.20
C ALA A 4 13.87 -18.91 -15.79
N THR A 5 15.07 -19.14 -15.30
CA THR A 5 15.57 -18.51 -14.08
C THR A 5 15.66 -17.03 -14.40
N SER A 6 14.71 -16.23 -13.90
CA SER A 6 14.82 -14.78 -13.99
C SER A 6 16.07 -14.38 -13.21
N THR A 7 17.17 -14.14 -13.91
CA THR A 7 18.34 -13.48 -13.34
C THR A 7 17.90 -12.10 -12.89
N ILE A 8 17.56 -11.97 -11.60
CA ILE A 8 17.26 -10.68 -10.97
C ILE A 8 18.58 -9.90 -11.07
N LYS A 9 18.65 -8.92 -11.98
CA LYS A 9 19.79 -8.02 -12.04
C LYS A 9 19.90 -7.32 -10.68
N PRO A 10 21.11 -7.21 -10.09
CA PRO A 10 21.28 -6.47 -8.86
C PRO A 10 20.78 -5.04 -9.07
N ILE A 11 19.94 -4.58 -8.14
CA ILE A 11 19.38 -3.23 -8.19
C ILE A 11 20.51 -2.23 -8.08
N ASP A 12 20.49 -1.23 -8.97
CA ASP A 12 21.45 -0.15 -8.96
C ASP A 12 21.44 0.60 -7.61
N ALA A 13 22.61 1.04 -7.13
CA ALA A 13 22.75 1.65 -5.81
C ALA A 13 21.88 2.91 -5.66
N ASN A 14 21.71 3.70 -6.73
CA ASN A 14 20.84 4.87 -6.69
C ASN A 14 19.35 4.49 -6.70
N LYS A 15 18.98 3.41 -7.40
CA LYS A 15 17.62 2.86 -7.33
C LYS A 15 17.30 2.32 -5.93
N LEU A 16 18.26 1.70 -5.24
CA LEU A 16 18.08 1.24 -3.86
C LEU A 16 17.79 2.41 -2.91
N LYS A 17 18.58 3.49 -2.98
CA LYS A 17 18.33 4.72 -2.22
C LYS A 17 16.95 5.31 -2.52
N LEU A 18 16.54 5.28 -3.79
CA LEU A 18 15.20 5.72 -4.18
C LEU A 18 14.10 4.83 -3.56
N VAL A 19 14.30 3.51 -3.53
CA VAL A 19 13.36 2.57 -2.90
C VAL A 19 13.20 2.90 -1.42
N GLU A 20 14.29 3.08 -0.69
CA GLU A 20 14.27 3.41 0.75
C GLU A 20 13.53 4.73 1.02
N TYR A 21 13.78 5.74 0.20
CA TYR A 21 13.11 7.04 0.29
C TYR A 21 11.61 6.94 -0.02
N LEU A 22 11.22 6.17 -1.05
CA LEU A 22 9.83 6.03 -1.45
C LEU A 22 9.01 5.15 -0.51
N ALA A 23 9.66 4.22 0.19
CA ALA A 23 9.03 3.38 1.20
C ALA A 23 8.56 4.18 2.43
N LEU A 24 8.99 5.43 2.60
CA LEU A 24 8.49 6.30 3.65
C LEU A 24 7.18 7.01 3.23
N PRO A 25 6.21 7.15 4.16
CA PRO A 25 5.06 8.02 3.97
C PRO A 25 5.50 9.42 3.53
N LYS A 26 4.73 10.07 2.66
CA LYS A 26 5.12 11.36 2.06
C LYS A 26 5.47 12.43 3.11
N ALA A 27 4.77 12.44 4.24
CA ALA A 27 5.00 13.37 5.35
C ALA A 27 6.29 13.07 6.14
N CYS A 28 6.77 11.83 6.13
CA CYS A 28 7.95 11.38 6.85
C CYS A 28 9.23 11.43 5.99
N ARG A 29 9.13 11.90 4.75
CA ARG A 29 10.29 11.99 3.86
C ARG A 29 11.20 13.14 4.31
N PRO A 30 12.52 12.94 4.35
CA PRO A 30 13.45 13.95 4.88
C PRO A 30 13.52 15.22 4.04
N MET A 31 13.15 15.14 2.76
CA MET A 31 13.16 16.28 1.84
C MET A 31 12.20 16.02 0.67
N PRO A 32 11.88 17.04 -0.16
CA PRO A 32 11.10 16.84 -1.38
C PRO A 32 11.82 15.98 -2.43
N LEU A 33 11.05 15.27 -3.27
CA LEU A 33 11.59 14.37 -4.30
C LEU A 33 12.57 15.07 -5.25
N LYS A 34 12.27 16.32 -5.62
CA LYS A 34 13.15 17.14 -6.47
C LYS A 34 14.53 17.36 -5.85
N ARG A 35 14.59 17.68 -4.55
CA ARG A 35 15.87 17.87 -3.83
C ARG A 35 16.60 16.55 -3.67
N PHE A 36 15.88 15.48 -3.32
CA PHE A 36 16.44 14.14 -3.21
C PHE A 36 17.09 13.65 -4.52
N ALA A 37 16.43 13.86 -5.66
CA ALA A 37 16.95 13.48 -6.97
C ALA A 37 18.31 14.12 -7.27
N ILE A 38 18.45 15.41 -6.96
CA ILE A 38 19.66 16.19 -7.26
C ILE A 38 20.74 15.93 -6.20
N GLU A 39 20.41 16.11 -4.92
CA GLU A 39 21.38 16.14 -3.82
C GLU A 39 21.85 14.74 -3.40
N VAL A 40 21.01 13.71 -3.54
CA VAL A 40 21.32 12.35 -3.06
C VAL A 40 21.63 11.39 -4.19
N LEU A 41 20.88 11.47 -5.29
CA LEU A 41 21.04 10.56 -6.44
C LEU A 41 21.92 11.14 -7.55
N GLY A 42 22.13 12.46 -7.59
CA GLY A 42 22.89 13.12 -8.65
C GLY A 42 22.23 13.03 -10.03
N VAL A 43 20.90 12.88 -10.10
CA VAL A 43 20.15 12.72 -11.36
C VAL A 43 19.03 13.75 -11.48
N SER A 44 18.53 13.90 -12.72
CA SER A 44 17.39 14.78 -12.98
C SER A 44 16.10 14.21 -12.38
N GLU A 45 15.18 15.09 -11.96
CA GLU A 45 13.85 14.66 -11.49
C GLU A 45 13.08 13.80 -12.50
N PRO A 46 13.07 14.11 -13.83
CA PRO A 46 12.49 13.22 -14.84
C PRO A 46 13.04 11.79 -14.82
N THR A 47 14.34 11.62 -14.57
CA THR A 47 14.97 10.30 -14.46
C THR A 47 14.37 9.49 -13.31
N VAL A 48 14.16 10.12 -12.15
CA VAL A 48 13.53 9.49 -10.99
C VAL A 48 12.07 9.11 -11.27
N HIS A 49 11.32 9.98 -11.95
CA HIS A 49 9.94 9.66 -12.34
C HIS A 49 9.86 8.49 -13.32
N ALA A 50 10.85 8.34 -14.20
CA ALA A 50 10.95 7.17 -15.07
C ALA A 50 11.25 5.90 -14.26
N TRP A 51 12.19 5.96 -13.31
CA TRP A 51 12.54 4.82 -12.44
C TRP A 51 11.37 4.35 -11.59
N LYS A 52 10.54 5.26 -11.07
CA LYS A 52 9.34 4.90 -10.29
C LYS A 52 8.35 4.01 -11.04
N LYS A 53 8.38 4.04 -12.37
CA LYS A 53 7.48 3.24 -13.23
C LYS A 53 8.06 1.88 -13.58
N THR A 54 9.32 1.60 -13.26
CA THR A 54 9.89 0.28 -13.52
C THR A 54 9.38 -0.73 -12.49
N SER A 55 9.11 -1.95 -12.95
CA SER A 55 8.63 -3.05 -12.09
C SER A 55 9.61 -3.35 -10.96
N GLU A 56 10.90 -3.29 -11.24
CA GLU A 56 11.98 -3.48 -10.26
C GLU A 56 11.85 -2.53 -9.05
N VAL A 57 11.71 -1.23 -9.29
CA VAL A 57 11.59 -0.23 -8.21
C VAL A 57 10.24 -0.36 -7.53
N ALA A 58 9.15 -0.49 -8.29
CA ALA A 58 7.80 -0.59 -7.74
C ALA A 58 7.65 -1.80 -6.79
N SER A 59 8.08 -2.99 -7.22
CA SER A 59 8.03 -4.20 -6.41
C SER A 59 8.95 -4.10 -5.19
N SER A 60 10.15 -3.53 -5.34
CA SER A 60 11.08 -3.35 -4.22
C SER A 60 10.54 -2.38 -3.18
N VAL A 61 9.86 -1.29 -3.60
CA VAL A 61 9.20 -0.35 -2.69
C VAL A 61 8.10 -1.05 -1.90
N ARG A 62 7.21 -1.81 -2.55
CA ARG A 62 6.14 -2.54 -1.85
C ARG A 62 6.70 -3.50 -0.81
N LYS A 63 7.66 -4.34 -1.21
CA LYS A 63 8.33 -5.27 -0.30
C LYS A 63 8.98 -4.56 0.88
N THR A 64 9.63 -3.42 0.63
CA THR A 64 10.28 -2.65 1.71
C THR A 64 9.26 -2.03 2.66
N ILE A 65 8.11 -1.56 2.15
CA ILE A 65 7.01 -1.06 2.98
C ILE A 65 6.46 -2.19 3.84
N GLU A 66 6.13 -3.33 3.24
CA GLU A 66 5.62 -4.51 3.96
C GLU A 66 6.58 -4.94 5.07
N GLN A 67 7.88 -5.01 4.79
CA GLN A 67 8.87 -5.38 5.79
C GLN A 67 9.03 -4.34 6.90
N LYS A 68 9.01 -3.03 6.57
CA LYS A 68 9.20 -1.96 7.55
C LYS A 68 8.02 -1.80 8.49
N PHE A 69 6.82 -2.04 8.00
CA PHE A 69 5.58 -1.81 8.75
C PHE A 69 4.86 -3.11 9.12
N ALA A 70 5.48 -4.28 8.91
CA ALA A 70 4.88 -5.59 9.23
C ALA A 70 4.36 -5.64 10.67
N ASP A 71 5.17 -5.14 11.61
CA ASP A 71 4.86 -5.17 13.03
C ASP A 71 3.80 -4.11 13.43
N ASP A 72 3.66 -3.03 12.64
CA ASP A 72 2.69 -1.96 12.88
C ASP A 72 1.30 -2.27 12.29
N ILE A 73 1.22 -3.16 11.29
CA ILE A 73 -0.04 -3.51 10.62
C ILE A 73 -1.12 -3.98 11.62
N PRO A 74 -0.85 -4.88 12.59
CA PRO A 74 -1.84 -5.30 13.58
C PRO A 74 -2.46 -4.13 14.35
N ASP A 75 -1.62 -3.20 14.82
CA ASP A 75 -2.07 -2.04 15.60
C ASP A 75 -2.91 -1.07 14.74
N VAL A 76 -2.51 -0.87 13.47
CA VAL A 76 -3.28 -0.09 12.51
C VAL A 76 -4.66 -0.72 12.27
N LEU A 77 -4.75 -2.04 12.17
CA LEU A 77 -6.02 -2.74 11.97
C LEU A 77 -6.92 -2.66 13.20
N LEU A 78 -6.37 -2.75 14.41
CA LEU A 78 -7.11 -2.54 15.66
C LEU A 78 -7.66 -1.11 15.72
N ALA A 79 -6.83 -0.11 15.41
CA ALA A 79 -7.27 1.28 15.35
C ALA A 79 -8.36 1.50 14.30
N LEU A 80 -8.24 0.89 13.11
CA LEU A 80 -9.26 0.97 12.06
C LEU A 80 -10.58 0.32 12.50
N ARG A 81 -10.53 -0.84 13.16
CA ARG A 81 -11.70 -1.49 13.75
C ARG A 81 -12.37 -0.59 14.78
N ASP A 82 -11.62 -0.03 15.71
CA ASP A 82 -12.17 0.77 16.80
C ASP A 82 -12.79 2.08 16.26
N ASN A 83 -12.15 2.71 15.26
CA ASN A 83 -12.73 3.84 14.54
C ASN A 83 -13.98 3.46 13.73
N ALA A 84 -14.02 2.27 13.14
CA ALA A 84 -15.20 1.76 12.44
C ALA A 84 -16.37 1.57 13.40
N LEU A 85 -16.13 0.98 14.57
CA LEU A 85 -17.13 0.81 15.64
C LEU A 85 -17.61 2.14 16.21
N ALA A 86 -16.74 3.15 16.26
CA ALA A 86 -17.09 4.52 16.60
C ALA A 86 -17.91 5.26 15.52
N GLY A 87 -18.23 4.60 14.39
CA GLY A 87 -19.08 5.13 13.34
C GLY A 87 -18.34 5.84 12.21
N ASN A 88 -17.02 5.66 12.07
CA ASN A 88 -16.28 6.18 10.92
C ASN A 88 -16.43 5.25 9.71
N PRO A 89 -17.23 5.63 8.68
CA PRO A 89 -17.51 4.75 7.54
C PRO A 89 -16.26 4.50 6.69
N ARG A 90 -15.30 5.43 6.68
CA ARG A 90 -14.06 5.28 5.92
C ARG A 90 -13.13 4.25 6.58
N ALA A 91 -13.06 4.25 7.91
CA ALA A 91 -12.31 3.25 8.65
C ALA A 91 -12.93 1.86 8.48
N ALA A 92 -14.27 1.77 8.53
CA ALA A 92 -15.00 0.53 8.28
C ALA A 92 -14.71 -0.04 6.89
N LYS A 93 -14.77 0.80 5.85
CA LYS A 93 -14.45 0.39 4.48
C LYS A 93 -13.03 -0.18 4.37
N ILE A 94 -12.03 0.54 4.87
CA ILE A 94 -10.62 0.11 4.79
C ILE A 94 -10.40 -1.20 5.56
N PHE A 95 -10.99 -1.33 6.75
CA PHE A 95 -10.89 -2.54 7.56
C PHE A 95 -11.54 -3.75 6.85
N LEU A 96 -12.73 -3.58 6.29
CA LEU A 96 -13.44 -4.64 5.58
C LEU A 96 -12.72 -5.04 4.28
N GLU A 97 -12.23 -4.08 3.49
CA GLU A 97 -11.43 -4.36 2.29
C GLU A 97 -10.17 -5.19 2.64
N TYR A 98 -9.52 -4.85 3.75
CA TYR A 98 -8.37 -5.62 4.24
C TYR A 98 -8.76 -7.06 4.62
N VAL A 99 -9.84 -7.25 5.37
CA VAL A 99 -10.33 -8.58 5.79
C VAL A 99 -10.82 -9.41 4.58
N GLU A 100 -11.50 -8.79 3.62
CA GLU A 100 -12.00 -9.44 2.40
C GLU A 100 -10.87 -9.85 1.44
N SER A 101 -9.81 -9.05 1.36
CA SER A 101 -8.66 -9.35 0.49
C SER A 101 -7.82 -10.54 0.93
N GLY A 102 -8.10 -11.13 2.11
CA GLY A 102 -7.47 -12.37 2.54
C GLY A 102 -5.95 -12.38 2.42
N ALA A 103 -5.28 -11.26 2.76
CA ALA A 103 -3.84 -11.11 2.71
C ALA A 103 -3.16 -11.61 1.40
N GLN A 104 -3.48 -11.01 0.24
CA GLN A 104 -2.53 -10.84 -0.87
C GLN A 104 -3.03 -9.83 -1.92
N ASP A 105 -2.20 -8.82 -2.19
CA ASP A 105 -2.26 -7.85 -3.32
C ASP A 105 -3.62 -7.20 -3.64
N VAL A 106 -3.89 -6.02 -3.07
CA VAL A 106 -5.03 -5.19 -3.50
C VAL A 106 -4.58 -4.09 -4.47
N TYR A 107 -4.83 -4.32 -5.76
CA TYR A 107 -4.97 -3.26 -6.76
C TYR A 107 -6.44 -2.82 -6.79
N LEU A 108 -6.72 -1.55 -6.45
CA LEU A 108 -8.08 -0.99 -6.51
C LEU A 108 -8.27 -0.18 -7.80
N PRO A 109 -9.10 -0.63 -8.76
CA PRO A 109 -9.80 0.29 -9.64
C PRO A 109 -10.83 1.07 -8.82
N ARG A 110 -10.88 2.38 -9.04
CA ARG A 110 -11.79 3.30 -8.35
C ARG A 110 -13.19 3.17 -8.94
N GLU A 111 -13.93 2.14 -8.56
CA GLU A 111 -15.36 2.08 -8.86
C GLU A 111 -16.14 2.77 -7.74
N GLU A 112 -16.89 3.80 -8.12
CA GLU A 112 -17.76 4.56 -7.23
C GLU A 112 -19.00 3.70 -6.89
N LEU A 113 -18.88 2.90 -5.84
CA LEU A 113 -20.04 2.20 -5.28
C LEU A 113 -21.03 3.22 -4.69
N SER A 114 -22.28 3.10 -5.12
CA SER A 114 -23.38 3.92 -4.63
C SER A 114 -23.60 3.69 -3.13
N ARG A 115 -24.06 4.73 -2.43
CA ARG A 115 -24.35 4.66 -0.99
C ARG A 115 -25.32 3.53 -0.62
N LYS A 116 -26.25 3.21 -1.52
CA LYS A 116 -27.20 2.09 -1.35
C LYS A 116 -26.52 0.73 -1.37
N ASP A 117 -25.50 0.55 -2.20
CA ASP A 117 -24.78 -0.72 -2.32
C ASP A 117 -23.88 -0.96 -1.10
N LEU A 118 -23.28 0.13 -0.58
CA LEU A 118 -22.53 0.13 0.68
C LEU A 118 -23.42 -0.23 1.88
N GLU A 119 -24.62 0.34 1.97
CA GLU A 119 -25.58 0.04 3.04
C GLU A 119 -26.06 -1.41 2.98
N ALA A 120 -26.30 -1.95 1.77
CA ALA A 120 -26.69 -3.33 1.58
C ALA A 120 -25.59 -4.34 1.97
N GLU A 121 -24.32 -4.04 1.64
CA GLU A 121 -23.20 -4.91 1.99
C GLU A 121 -22.94 -4.90 3.51
N ILE A 122 -23.06 -3.74 4.17
CA ILE A 122 -22.96 -3.62 5.63
C ILE A 122 -24.03 -4.48 6.32
N ASP A 123 -25.28 -4.45 5.85
CA ASP A 123 -26.37 -5.24 6.42
C ASP A 123 -26.20 -6.75 6.20
N ARG A 124 -25.67 -7.15 5.04
CA ARG A 124 -25.33 -8.54 4.76
C ARG A 124 -24.24 -9.03 5.71
N LEU A 125 -23.20 -8.23 5.93
CA LEU A 125 -22.08 -8.55 6.80
C LEU A 125 -22.50 -8.63 8.27
N LYS A 126 -23.36 -7.72 8.73
CA LYS A 126 -23.95 -7.78 10.08
C LYS A 126 -24.67 -9.10 10.32
N LYS A 127 -25.53 -9.54 9.40
CA LYS A 127 -26.27 -10.81 9.51
C LYS A 127 -25.35 -12.04 9.53
N LYS A 128 -24.24 -11.99 8.80
CA LYS A 128 -23.31 -13.13 8.67
C LYS A 128 -22.44 -13.33 9.91
N PHE A 129 -21.97 -12.23 10.51
CA PHE A 129 -21.00 -12.29 11.61
C PHE A 129 -21.59 -12.02 12.99
N TYR A 130 -22.77 -11.40 13.05
CA TYR A 130 -23.53 -11.15 14.28
C TYR A 130 -24.99 -11.55 14.05
N PRO A 131 -25.29 -12.86 13.88
CA PRO A 131 -26.68 -13.29 13.88
C PRO A 131 -27.24 -13.00 15.27
N SER A 132 -28.15 -12.02 15.37
CA SER A 132 -28.86 -11.75 16.62
C SER A 132 -29.57 -13.03 17.07
N ASN A 133 -29.36 -13.43 18.33
CA ASN A 133 -30.26 -14.35 19.03
C ASN A 133 -31.64 -13.71 19.20
#